data_AF-A0A0C2IJS1-F1
#
_entry.id   AF-A0A0C2IJS1-F1
#
_cell.length_a   1.000
_cell.length_b   1.000
_cell.length_c   1.000
_cell.angle_alpha   90.00
_cell.angle_beta   90.00
_cell.angle_gamma   90.00
#
_symmetry.space_group_name_H-M   'P 1'
#
loop_
_entity.id
_entity.type
_entity.pdbx_description
1 polymer ?
#
loop_
_entity_poly.entity_id
_entity_poly.type
_entity_poly.pdbx_seq_one_letter_code
_entity_poly.pdbx_strand_id
1 'polypeptide(L)'
;MSEPHIKREDSPGAEARREDLLQYGDSLQPDDDRYPNRPHNHSTTLLFSELFRCFFNPLSEVKAQPAVLGPARLKAGFGPGSSRLSPHDQRRAIIQRFISRWRTEVGNDFYPALRLILPDKDRDRSVYGLKENTIGKLLVKLMKIDKNSEDGFNLIHWKLPGQSVISRMAGDFAGRCYEVLAKRPLLTEVGDLRIGQVNALLDKLADASGESEQLPIFETFYEHMNPEELTWLIRIILKQMKIGATYAGFAGSSTTRKFD
;
A
#
# COMPACT_ATOMS: atom_id res chain seq x y z
N MET A 1 -36.06 -5.69 3.80
CA MET A 1 -35.47 -4.38 3.54
C MET A 1 -34.52 -4.56 2.38
N SER A 2 -34.90 -4.06 1.20
CA SER A 2 -34.12 -4.21 -0.03
C SER A 2 -32.96 -3.22 0.00
N GLU A 3 -31.73 -3.69 -0.24
CA GLU A 3 -30.56 -2.82 -0.36
C GLU A 3 -30.78 -1.76 -1.45
N PRO A 4 -30.35 -0.50 -1.23
CA PRO A 4 -30.50 0.54 -2.23
C PRO A 4 -29.64 0.20 -3.45
N HIS A 5 -30.30 0.07 -4.60
CA HIS A 5 -29.64 -0.11 -5.89
C HIS A 5 -28.91 1.19 -6.25
N ILE A 6 -27.61 1.25 -5.95
CA ILE A 6 -26.74 2.36 -6.38
C ILE A 6 -26.73 2.34 -7.91
N LYS A 7 -27.36 3.34 -8.53
CA LYS A 7 -27.31 3.53 -9.99
C LYS A 7 -25.85 3.77 -10.37
N ARG A 8 -25.30 2.89 -11.21
CA ARG A 8 -23.99 3.08 -11.82
C ARG A 8 -24.09 4.27 -12.77
N GLU A 9 -23.32 5.33 -12.51
CA GLU A 9 -23.13 6.40 -13.50
C GLU A 9 -22.14 5.88 -14.56
N ASP A 10 -22.58 5.79 -15.81
CA ASP A 10 -21.75 5.31 -16.93
C ASP A 10 -20.67 6.32 -17.35
N SER A 11 -20.70 7.55 -16.82
CA SER A 11 -19.75 8.62 -17.14
C SER A 11 -19.04 9.11 -15.87
N PRO A 12 -17.72 9.39 -15.92
CA PRO A 12 -17.00 9.84 -14.74
C PRO A 12 -17.56 11.14 -14.15
N GLY A 13 -17.63 11.23 -12.82
CA GLY A 13 -17.92 12.49 -12.14
C GLY A 13 -16.83 13.55 -12.35
N ALA A 14 -17.11 14.83 -12.04
CA ALA A 14 -16.12 15.90 -12.18
C ALA A 14 -14.88 15.71 -11.29
N GLU A 15 -15.06 15.22 -10.07
CA GLU A 15 -13.98 14.86 -9.15
C GLU A 15 -13.15 13.69 -9.68
N ALA A 16 -13.81 12.66 -10.22
CA ALA A 16 -13.14 11.48 -10.79
C ALA A 16 -12.25 11.87 -11.98
N ARG A 17 -12.74 12.75 -12.87
CA ARG A 17 -11.94 13.32 -13.95
C ARG A 17 -10.74 14.13 -13.43
N ARG A 18 -10.94 14.94 -12.40
CA ARG A 18 -9.84 15.72 -11.81
C ARG A 18 -8.78 14.84 -11.16
N GLU A 19 -9.18 13.78 -10.47
CA GLU A 19 -8.23 12.83 -9.88
C GLU A 19 -7.50 12.02 -10.96
N ASP A 20 -8.18 11.60 -12.03
CA ASP A 20 -7.54 10.95 -13.18
C ASP A 20 -6.52 11.91 -13.83
N LEU A 21 -6.88 13.16 -14.07
CA LEU A 21 -5.94 14.19 -14.55
C LEU A 21 -4.80 14.45 -13.56
N LEU A 22 -5.02 14.39 -12.25
CA LEU A 22 -3.93 14.55 -11.28
C LEU A 22 -2.94 13.39 -11.37
N GLN A 23 -3.45 12.18 -11.56
CA GLN A 23 -2.64 10.96 -11.61
C GLN A 23 -1.91 10.79 -12.94
N TYR A 24 -2.45 11.33 -14.04
CA TYR A 24 -1.92 11.12 -15.39
C TYR A 24 -1.60 12.43 -16.14
N GLY A 25 -1.79 13.63 -15.58
CA GLY A 25 -1.90 14.86 -16.38
C GLY A 25 -0.61 15.50 -16.91
N ASP A 26 0.56 15.21 -16.34
CA ASP A 26 1.80 15.96 -16.69
C ASP A 26 2.95 15.05 -17.17
N SER A 27 3.16 13.89 -16.53
CA SER A 27 4.21 12.92 -16.92
C SER A 27 3.67 11.73 -17.74
N LEU A 28 2.35 11.60 -17.78
CA LEU A 28 1.60 10.50 -18.38
C LEU A 28 0.38 11.04 -19.11
N GLN A 29 0.48 12.22 -19.77
CA GLN A 29 -0.56 12.59 -20.71
C GLN A 29 -0.87 11.31 -21.46
N PRO A 30 -2.14 10.84 -21.46
CA PRO A 30 -2.51 9.88 -22.45
C PRO A 30 -2.22 10.64 -23.74
N ASP A 31 -1.08 10.35 -24.33
CA ASP A 31 -1.18 9.84 -25.67
C ASP A 31 -2.27 8.77 -25.56
N ASP A 32 -3.52 9.19 -25.79
CA ASP A 32 -4.56 8.29 -26.26
C ASP A 32 -3.96 7.48 -27.43
N ASP A 33 -2.95 8.00 -28.12
CA ASP A 33 -2.09 7.28 -29.06
C ASP A 33 -1.29 6.09 -28.45
N ARG A 34 -0.84 6.16 -27.19
CA ARG A 34 -0.02 5.12 -26.54
C ARG A 34 -0.90 4.04 -25.93
N TYR A 35 -2.05 4.39 -25.37
CA TYR A 35 -3.00 3.44 -24.78
C TYR A 35 -4.48 3.82 -25.06
N PRO A 36 -4.93 3.76 -26.33
CA PRO A 36 -6.26 4.25 -26.75
C PRO A 36 -7.44 3.51 -26.12
N ASN A 37 -7.20 2.30 -25.62
CA ASN A 37 -8.21 1.46 -24.98
C ASN A 37 -8.02 1.37 -23.46
N ARG A 38 -7.31 2.34 -22.85
CA ARG A 38 -7.11 2.36 -21.40
C ARG A 38 -8.49 2.43 -20.71
N PRO A 39 -8.76 1.57 -19.71
CA PRO A 39 -10.00 1.68 -18.95
C PRO A 39 -10.03 3.00 -18.16
N HIS A 40 -11.23 3.49 -17.87
CA HIS A 40 -11.43 4.67 -17.02
C HIS A 40 -12.29 4.35 -15.80
N ASN A 41 -12.09 5.14 -14.75
CA ASN A 41 -12.88 5.08 -13.52
C ASN A 41 -14.05 6.07 -13.58
N HIS A 42 -15.23 5.63 -13.15
CA HIS A 42 -16.41 6.49 -13.08
C HIS A 42 -16.46 7.32 -11.79
N SER A 43 -15.82 6.84 -10.72
CA SER A 43 -15.71 7.52 -9.42
C SER A 43 -14.25 7.78 -9.05
N THR A 44 -14.04 8.59 -8.02
CA THR A 44 -12.72 8.74 -7.40
C THR A 44 -12.25 7.43 -6.77
N THR A 45 -10.94 7.26 -6.69
CA THR A 45 -10.29 6.10 -6.08
C THR A 45 -10.61 5.97 -4.60
N LEU A 46 -10.50 4.75 -4.06
CA LEU A 46 -10.68 4.51 -2.62
C LEU A 46 -9.66 5.31 -1.79
N LEU A 47 -9.99 5.54 -0.51
CA LEU A 47 -9.00 6.02 0.45
C LEU A 47 -7.80 5.07 0.48
N PHE A 48 -6.60 5.61 0.66
CA PHE A 48 -5.39 4.81 0.80
C PHE A 48 -5.52 3.83 1.98
N SER A 49 -6.25 4.23 3.02
CA SER A 49 -6.50 3.37 4.18
C SER A 49 -7.26 2.09 3.87
N GLU A 50 -8.12 2.09 2.87
CA GLU A 50 -8.85 0.89 2.43
C GLU A 50 -7.92 -0.14 1.81
N LEU A 51 -6.80 0.30 1.22
CA LEU A 51 -5.82 -0.59 0.62
C LEU A 51 -5.17 -1.46 1.70
N PHE A 52 -4.71 -0.88 2.82
CA PHE A 52 -4.09 -1.69 3.85
C PHE A 52 -5.11 -2.49 4.67
N ARG A 53 -6.27 -1.92 4.99
CA ARG A 53 -7.32 -2.58 5.79
C ARG A 53 -7.95 -3.77 5.07
N CYS A 54 -8.24 -3.63 3.78
CA CYS A 54 -8.97 -4.64 3.02
C CYS A 54 -8.07 -5.53 2.16
N PHE A 55 -6.81 -5.16 1.95
CA PHE A 55 -5.87 -5.88 1.09
C PHE A 55 -4.58 -6.28 1.81
N PHE A 56 -3.76 -5.31 2.25
CA PHE A 56 -2.41 -5.63 2.74
C PHE A 56 -2.38 -6.40 4.06
N ASN A 57 -3.14 -5.97 5.07
CA ASN A 57 -3.18 -6.63 6.37
C ASN A 57 -3.80 -8.03 6.24
N PRO A 58 -4.99 -8.21 5.61
CA PRO A 58 -5.54 -9.55 5.42
C PRO A 58 -4.59 -10.49 4.68
N LEU A 59 -3.87 -10.03 3.63
CA LEU A 59 -2.93 -10.88 2.90
C LEU A 59 -1.68 -11.25 3.73
N SER A 60 -1.22 -10.34 4.59
CA SER A 60 -0.07 -10.58 5.48
C SER A 60 -0.42 -11.64 6.54
N GLU A 61 -1.67 -11.65 7.01
CA GLU A 61 -2.15 -12.56 8.06
C GLU A 61 -2.32 -14.02 7.60
N VAL A 62 -2.58 -14.28 6.31
CA VAL A 62 -2.86 -15.64 5.78
C VAL A 62 -1.70 -16.65 5.98
N LYS A 63 -0.50 -16.19 6.38
CA LYS A 63 0.60 -17.08 6.82
C LYS A 63 1.18 -16.71 8.20
N ALA A 64 0.69 -15.66 8.85
CA ALA A 64 1.22 -15.17 10.12
C ALA A 64 0.64 -15.91 11.34
N GLN A 65 -0.37 -16.77 11.17
CA GLN A 65 -0.83 -17.66 12.23
C GLN A 65 0.27 -18.67 12.57
N PRO A 66 0.83 -18.66 13.79
CA PRO A 66 1.77 -19.67 14.21
C PRO A 66 1.08 -21.03 14.16
N ALA A 67 1.80 -22.08 13.77
CA ALA A 67 1.46 -23.41 14.24
C ALA A 67 1.46 -23.31 15.77
N VAL A 68 0.26 -23.30 16.38
CA VAL A 68 0.12 -23.28 17.83
C VAL A 68 1.01 -24.40 18.39
N LEU A 69 2.02 -24.02 19.17
CA LEU A 69 2.82 -24.91 20.01
C LEU A 69 1.90 -25.48 21.09
N GLY A 70 1.07 -26.44 20.69
CA GLY A 70 0.37 -27.36 21.57
C GLY A 70 0.92 -28.77 21.33
N PRO A 71 0.85 -29.67 22.34
CA PRO A 71 1.29 -31.04 22.16
C PRO A 71 0.58 -31.61 20.94
N ALA A 72 1.35 -32.29 20.09
CA ALA A 72 0.90 -32.87 18.82
C ALA A 72 -0.48 -33.49 19.01
N ARG A 73 -1.53 -32.82 18.51
CA ARG A 73 -2.84 -33.46 18.40
C ARG A 73 -2.65 -34.60 17.41
N LEU A 74 -2.52 -35.80 17.98
CA LEU A 74 -2.76 -37.07 17.33
C LEU A 74 -3.87 -36.88 16.31
N LYS A 75 -3.62 -37.34 15.07
CA LYS A 75 -4.58 -37.54 13.99
C LYS A 75 -6.02 -37.62 14.51
N ALA A 76 -6.69 -36.49 14.64
CA ALA A 76 -8.12 -36.42 14.88
C ALA A 76 -8.75 -36.34 13.50
N GLY A 77 -9.62 -37.29 13.22
CA GLY A 77 -10.03 -37.69 11.88
C GLY A 77 -10.47 -36.55 10.98
N PHE A 78 -10.12 -36.68 9.70
CA PHE A 78 -10.77 -35.98 8.62
C PHE A 78 -12.22 -36.47 8.54
N GLY A 79 -13.13 -35.76 9.19
CA GLY A 79 -14.55 -35.84 8.91
C GLY A 79 -14.88 -35.11 7.58
N PRO A 80 -15.87 -35.57 6.81
CA PRO A 80 -16.33 -34.86 5.62
C PRO A 80 -17.00 -33.55 6.06
N GLY A 81 -16.30 -32.41 5.94
CA GLY A 81 -16.84 -31.09 6.31
C GLY A 81 -15.88 -30.06 6.92
N SER A 82 -14.56 -30.32 7.00
CA SER A 82 -13.61 -29.29 7.49
C SER A 82 -13.41 -28.18 6.45
N SER A 83 -14.17 -27.10 6.58
CA SER A 83 -14.33 -25.99 5.61
C SER A 83 -13.27 -24.89 5.67
N ARG A 84 -12.05 -25.16 6.15
CA ARG A 84 -10.99 -24.15 6.15
C ARG A 84 -10.34 -24.07 4.77
N LEU A 85 -10.61 -22.98 4.05
CA LEU A 85 -9.96 -22.65 2.78
C LEU A 85 -8.43 -22.77 2.89
N SER A 86 -7.77 -23.29 1.84
CA SER A 86 -6.32 -23.31 1.81
C SER A 86 -5.75 -21.88 1.87
N PRO A 87 -4.52 -21.64 2.37
CA PRO A 87 -3.92 -20.31 2.37
C PRO A 87 -3.88 -19.65 0.98
N HIS A 88 -3.77 -20.45 -0.09
CA HIS A 88 -3.85 -19.97 -1.45
C HIS A 88 -5.27 -19.48 -1.82
N ASP A 89 -6.31 -20.24 -1.43
CA ASP A 89 -7.70 -19.87 -1.68
C ASP A 89 -8.12 -18.66 -0.84
N GLN A 90 -7.64 -18.54 0.40
CA GLN A 90 -7.85 -17.35 1.24
C GLN A 90 -7.24 -16.11 0.59
N ARG A 91 -5.98 -16.17 0.13
CA ARG A 91 -5.33 -15.08 -0.60
C ARG A 91 -6.12 -14.70 -1.86
N ARG A 92 -6.52 -15.71 -2.65
CA ARG A 92 -7.33 -15.48 -3.86
C ARG A 92 -8.66 -14.80 -3.52
N ALA A 93 -9.35 -15.23 -2.46
CA ALA A 93 -10.60 -14.62 -2.03
C ALA A 93 -10.44 -13.14 -1.63
N ILE A 94 -9.38 -12.80 -0.89
CA ILE A 94 -9.07 -11.40 -0.54
C ILE A 94 -8.85 -10.56 -1.80
N ILE A 95 -8.04 -11.05 -2.74
CA ILE A 95 -7.74 -10.35 -3.99
C ILE A 95 -9.03 -10.14 -4.80
N GLN A 96 -9.82 -11.20 -5.00
CA GLN A 96 -11.06 -11.12 -5.77
C GLN A 96 -12.07 -10.16 -5.13
N ARG A 97 -12.20 -10.19 -3.80
CA ARG A 97 -13.11 -9.29 -3.08
C ARG A 97 -12.72 -7.83 -3.30
N PHE A 98 -11.43 -7.50 -3.18
CA PHE A 98 -10.97 -6.12 -3.37
C PHE A 98 -11.12 -5.64 -4.81
N ILE A 99 -10.76 -6.46 -5.81
CA ILE A 99 -10.94 -6.11 -7.23
C ILE A 99 -12.42 -5.94 -7.57
N SER A 100 -13.30 -6.82 -7.05
CA SER A 100 -14.74 -6.74 -7.29
C SER A 100 -15.34 -5.47 -6.68
N ARG A 101 -14.89 -5.10 -5.48
CA ARG A 101 -15.26 -3.83 -4.83
C ARG A 101 -14.79 -2.64 -5.65
N TRP A 102 -13.53 -2.62 -6.07
CA TRP A 102 -12.98 -1.56 -6.93
C TRP A 102 -13.80 -1.36 -8.20
N ARG A 103 -14.10 -2.44 -8.93
CA ARG A 103 -14.89 -2.39 -10.16
C ARG A 103 -16.32 -1.89 -9.96
N THR A 104 -16.84 -2.01 -8.74
CA THR A 104 -18.20 -1.58 -8.41
C THR A 104 -18.23 -0.13 -7.92
N GLU A 105 -17.27 0.28 -7.09
CA GLU A 105 -17.25 1.59 -6.44
C GLU A 105 -16.47 2.64 -7.24
N VAL A 106 -15.41 2.24 -7.95
CA VAL A 106 -14.44 3.13 -8.60
C VAL A 106 -14.54 3.05 -10.13
N GLY A 107 -14.40 1.85 -10.69
CA GLY A 107 -14.54 1.61 -12.12
C GLY A 107 -13.54 0.61 -12.68
N ASN A 108 -13.32 0.65 -14.00
CA ASN A 108 -12.59 -0.41 -14.70
C ASN A 108 -11.06 -0.25 -14.65
N ASP A 109 -10.56 0.94 -14.29
CA ASP A 109 -9.13 1.18 -14.18
C ASP A 109 -8.60 0.81 -12.80
N PHE A 110 -8.05 -0.40 -12.68
CA PHE A 110 -7.42 -0.90 -11.46
C PHE A 110 -5.93 -0.52 -11.36
N TYR A 111 -5.35 0.12 -12.37
CA TYR A 111 -3.93 0.48 -12.38
C TYR A 111 -3.50 1.35 -11.18
N PRO A 112 -4.28 2.35 -10.72
CA PRO A 112 -3.92 3.17 -9.56
C PRO A 112 -3.64 2.37 -8.29
N ALA A 113 -4.41 1.32 -8.02
CA ALA A 113 -4.19 0.43 -6.89
C ALA A 113 -3.06 -0.58 -7.19
N LEU A 114 -3.03 -1.14 -8.40
CA LEU A 114 -2.08 -2.18 -8.79
C LEU A 114 -0.62 -1.71 -8.63
N ARG A 115 -0.30 -0.48 -9.03
CA ARG A 115 1.06 0.07 -8.93
C ARG A 115 1.54 0.28 -7.48
N LEU A 116 0.62 0.48 -6.53
CA LEU A 116 0.93 0.53 -5.09
C LEU A 116 1.03 -0.87 -4.48
N ILE A 117 0.25 -1.83 -4.99
CA ILE A 117 0.27 -3.22 -4.53
C ILE A 117 1.55 -3.93 -4.99
N LEU A 118 1.99 -3.67 -6.22
CA LEU A 118 3.18 -4.26 -6.87
C LEU A 118 4.15 -3.16 -7.32
N PRO A 119 4.77 -2.41 -6.39
CA PRO A 119 5.64 -1.28 -6.73
C PRO A 119 6.94 -1.71 -7.45
N ASP A 120 7.32 -2.98 -7.37
CA ASP A 120 8.40 -3.59 -8.16
C ASP A 120 8.03 -3.78 -9.64
N LYS A 121 6.74 -3.76 -9.97
CA LYS A 121 6.21 -3.87 -11.34
C LYS A 121 5.78 -2.54 -11.94
N ASP A 122 5.79 -1.46 -11.18
CA ASP A 122 5.59 -0.11 -11.69
C ASP A 122 6.81 0.30 -12.55
N ARG A 123 6.59 0.34 -13.87
CA ARG A 123 7.59 0.73 -14.88
C ARG A 123 7.44 2.18 -15.32
N ASP A 124 6.32 2.80 -15.01
CA ASP A 124 6.00 4.17 -15.45
C ASP A 124 6.57 5.20 -14.48
N ARG A 125 6.69 4.84 -13.18
CA ARG A 125 7.37 5.68 -12.19
C ARG A 125 8.88 5.46 -12.22
N SER A 126 9.62 6.56 -12.27
CA SER A 126 11.06 6.58 -12.03
C SER A 126 11.40 6.10 -10.60
N VAL A 127 12.68 5.81 -10.34
CA VAL A 127 13.11 5.42 -9.00
C VAL A 127 13.12 6.64 -8.08
N TYR A 128 12.56 6.51 -6.87
CA TYR A 128 12.51 7.62 -5.89
C TYR A 128 13.87 8.14 -5.41
N GLY A 129 14.98 7.45 -5.72
CA GLY A 129 16.30 7.79 -5.20
C GLY A 129 16.45 7.65 -3.67
N LEU A 130 15.44 7.14 -2.97
CA LEU A 130 15.39 7.02 -1.53
C LEU A 130 15.85 5.63 -1.07
N LYS A 131 16.69 5.62 -0.03
CA LYS A 131 17.10 4.43 0.72
C LYS A 131 16.70 4.60 2.18
N GLU A 132 16.73 3.51 2.95
CA GLU A 132 16.33 3.47 4.35
C GLU A 132 17.02 4.55 5.19
N ASN A 133 18.33 4.78 5.00
CA ASN A 133 19.05 5.81 5.75
C ASN A 133 18.56 7.23 5.44
N THR A 134 18.26 7.51 4.16
CA THR A 134 17.72 8.82 3.73
C THR A 134 16.33 9.05 4.31
N ILE A 135 15.45 8.04 4.24
CA ILE A 135 14.11 8.11 4.84
C ILE A 135 14.22 8.30 6.36
N GLY A 136 15.15 7.59 7.03
CA GLY A 136 15.38 7.75 8.47
C GLY A 136 15.78 9.17 8.85
N LYS A 137 16.66 9.81 8.07
CA LYS A 137 17.04 11.22 8.27
C LYS A 137 15.88 12.18 8.04
N LEU A 138 15.10 11.96 6.97
CA LEU A 138 13.90 12.74 6.69
C LEU A 138 12.90 12.66 7.85
N LEU A 139 12.64 11.46 8.36
CA LEU A 139 11.74 11.23 9.50
C LEU A 139 12.23 11.90 10.79
N VAL A 140 13.54 11.84 11.09
CA VAL A 140 14.12 12.53 12.26
C VAL A 140 13.93 14.05 12.16
N LYS A 141 14.15 14.63 10.97
CA LYS A 141 13.96 16.06 10.72
C LYS A 141 12.49 16.46 10.81
N LEU A 142 11.62 15.68 10.16
CA LEU A 142 10.18 15.88 10.10
C LEU A 142 9.54 15.88 11.50
N MET A 143 9.88 14.89 12.33
CA MET A 143 9.39 14.77 13.71
C MET A 143 10.17 15.62 14.72
N LYS A 144 11.16 16.40 14.26
CA LYS A 144 12.05 17.24 15.10
C LYS A 144 12.68 16.44 16.26
N ILE A 145 13.09 15.21 15.98
CA ILE A 145 13.74 14.32 16.96
C ILE A 145 15.22 14.67 17.04
N ASP A 146 15.80 14.69 18.25
CA ASP A 146 17.25 14.76 18.39
C ASP A 146 17.87 13.47 17.81
N LYS A 147 18.76 13.62 16.83
CA LYS A 147 19.49 12.49 16.20
C LYS A 147 20.27 11.63 17.20
N ASN A 148 20.62 12.17 18.36
CA ASN A 148 21.33 11.47 19.43
C ASN A 148 20.39 10.81 20.46
N SER A 149 19.08 11.08 20.38
CA SER A 149 18.09 10.34 21.18
C SER A 149 18.01 8.88 20.72
N GLU A 150 17.48 8.01 21.58
CA GLU A 150 17.30 6.59 21.27
C GLU A 150 16.54 6.38 19.95
N ASP A 151 15.42 7.08 19.75
CA ASP A 151 14.60 6.98 18.55
C ASP A 151 15.32 7.51 17.30
N GLY A 152 16.01 8.66 17.42
CA GLY A 152 16.77 9.25 16.33
C GLY A 152 17.93 8.37 15.89
N PHE A 153 18.68 7.84 16.87
CA PHE A 153 19.78 6.90 16.64
C PHE A 153 19.27 5.62 15.99
N ASN A 154 18.17 5.05 16.48
CA ASN A 154 17.60 3.81 15.96
C ASN A 154 17.10 3.92 14.51
N LEU A 155 16.54 5.07 14.10
CA LEU A 155 16.14 5.32 12.72
C LEU A 155 17.34 5.43 11.78
N ILE A 156 18.39 6.13 12.20
CA ILE A 156 19.59 6.35 11.37
C ILE A 156 20.43 5.07 11.27
N HIS A 157 20.56 4.34 12.38
CA HIS A 157 21.32 3.10 12.53
C HIS A 157 20.43 1.86 12.50
N TRP A 158 19.46 1.85 11.58
CA TRP A 158 18.39 0.85 11.50
C TRP A 158 18.85 -0.62 11.31
N LYS A 159 20.10 -0.84 10.89
CA LYS A 159 20.67 -2.19 10.73
C LYS A 159 21.10 -2.83 12.05
N LEU A 160 21.33 -2.03 13.10
CA LEU A 160 21.63 -2.57 14.41
C LEU A 160 20.35 -3.20 15.00
N PRO A 161 20.41 -4.36 15.66
CA PRO A 161 19.26 -4.94 16.33
C PRO A 161 18.77 -3.94 17.38
N GLY A 162 17.49 -3.56 17.33
CA GLY A 162 16.94 -2.66 18.34
C GLY A 162 16.43 -3.42 19.56
N GLN A 163 15.97 -2.67 20.56
CA GLN A 163 15.68 -3.19 21.89
C GLN A 163 14.32 -3.92 22.02
N SER A 164 13.38 -3.69 21.09
CA SER A 164 12.05 -4.31 21.11
C SER A 164 12.01 -5.70 20.44
N VAL A 165 10.94 -6.48 20.68
CA VAL A 165 10.69 -7.78 20.00
C VAL A 165 10.57 -7.61 18.48
N ILE A 166 9.94 -6.52 18.01
CA ILE A 166 9.77 -6.19 16.58
C ILE A 166 11.13 -5.76 15.99
N SER A 167 11.94 -5.04 16.77
CA SER A 167 13.25 -4.52 16.39
C SER A 167 14.39 -5.54 16.44
N ARG A 168 14.16 -6.70 17.09
CA ARG A 168 15.04 -7.88 17.04
C ARG A 168 15.02 -8.58 15.68
N MET A 169 14.03 -8.31 14.83
CA MET A 169 14.04 -8.73 13.43
C MET A 169 14.91 -7.74 12.62
N ALA A 170 16.23 -7.90 12.71
CA ALA A 170 17.17 -7.17 11.87
C ALA A 170 16.73 -7.25 10.39
N GLY A 171 16.57 -6.11 9.72
CA GLY A 171 16.16 -6.06 8.31
C GLY A 171 14.74 -5.54 8.02
N ASP A 172 13.92 -5.16 9.00
CA ASP A 172 12.63 -4.48 8.76
C ASP A 172 12.66 -2.99 9.09
N PHE A 173 13.16 -2.17 8.17
CA PHE A 173 13.22 -0.72 8.34
C PHE A 173 11.83 -0.10 8.57
N ALA A 174 10.82 -0.48 7.78
CA ALA A 174 9.48 0.09 7.91
C ALA A 174 8.84 -0.21 9.28
N GLY A 175 9.04 -1.43 9.81
CA GLY A 175 8.61 -1.76 11.17
C GLY A 175 9.29 -0.89 12.23
N ARG A 176 10.55 -0.51 12.03
CA ARG A 176 11.26 0.42 12.91
C ARG A 176 10.73 1.86 12.80
N CYS A 177 10.37 2.29 11.60
CA CYS A 177 9.69 3.58 11.40
C CYS A 177 8.37 3.62 12.19
N TYR A 178 7.58 2.55 12.14
CA TYR A 178 6.32 2.46 12.91
C TYR A 178 6.54 2.68 14.41
N GLU A 179 7.54 2.04 15.02
CA GLU A 179 7.80 2.19 16.47
C GLU A 179 8.07 3.63 16.88
N VAL A 180 8.74 4.41 16.02
CA VAL A 180 9.03 5.82 16.31
C VAL A 180 7.84 6.72 15.98
N LEU A 181 7.17 6.48 14.85
CA LEU A 181 5.98 7.21 14.41
C LEU A 181 4.82 7.05 15.40
N ALA A 182 4.59 5.84 15.90
CA ALA A 182 3.49 5.53 16.83
C ALA A 182 3.65 6.19 18.20
N LYS A 183 4.87 6.58 18.60
CA LYS A 183 5.11 7.37 19.82
C LYS A 183 4.73 8.85 19.67
N ARG A 184 4.68 9.35 18.43
CA ARG A 184 4.48 10.78 18.08
C ARG A 184 3.58 10.94 16.85
N PRO A 185 2.35 10.39 16.85
CA PRO A 185 1.45 10.57 15.72
C PRO A 185 0.95 12.02 15.66
N LEU A 186 0.99 12.66 14.49
CA LEU A 186 0.18 13.85 14.24
C LEU A 186 -1.29 13.47 14.07
N LEU A 187 -1.55 12.33 13.42
CA LEU A 187 -2.87 11.78 13.20
C LEU A 187 -2.97 10.39 13.83
N THR A 188 -3.95 10.18 14.71
CA THR A 188 -4.22 8.89 15.35
C THR A 188 -5.19 8.03 14.52
N GLU A 189 -6.21 8.69 13.95
CA GLU A 189 -7.16 8.05 13.03
C GLU A 189 -6.58 7.94 11.63
N VAL A 190 -7.22 7.16 10.76
CA VAL A 190 -6.77 7.07 9.36
C VAL A 190 -6.90 8.41 8.63
N GLY A 191 -5.96 8.60 7.71
CA GLY A 191 -5.88 9.72 6.80
C GLY A 191 -7.04 9.87 5.83
N ASP A 192 -7.06 11.01 5.17
CA ASP A 192 -8.04 11.41 4.16
C ASP A 192 -7.53 11.28 2.72
N LEU A 193 -6.26 10.91 2.53
CA LEU A 193 -5.68 10.75 1.20
C LEU A 193 -6.28 9.56 0.44
N ARG A 194 -6.72 9.83 -0.78
CA ARG A 194 -7.12 8.82 -1.77
C ARG A 194 -5.91 8.23 -2.49
N ILE A 195 -6.09 7.03 -3.04
CA ILE A 195 -5.04 6.33 -3.81
C ILE A 195 -4.51 7.19 -4.97
N GLY A 196 -5.37 7.93 -5.67
CA GLY A 196 -4.96 8.85 -6.73
C GLY A 196 -4.06 9.98 -6.23
N GLN A 197 -4.42 10.59 -5.09
CA GLN A 197 -3.62 11.64 -4.44
C GLN A 197 -2.28 11.11 -3.92
N VAL A 198 -2.26 9.91 -3.33
CA VAL A 198 -1.01 9.24 -2.93
C VAL A 198 -0.12 8.97 -4.13
N ASN A 199 -0.69 8.49 -5.25
CA ASN A 199 0.07 8.28 -6.48
C ASN A 199 0.68 9.60 -6.99
N ALA A 200 -0.08 10.69 -7.01
CA ALA A 200 0.42 11.99 -7.46
C ALA A 200 1.55 12.53 -6.56
N LEU A 201 1.45 12.36 -5.24
CA LEU A 201 2.53 12.71 -4.31
C LEU A 201 3.78 11.83 -4.50
N LEU A 202 3.58 10.53 -4.79
CA LEU A 202 4.68 9.62 -5.13
C LEU A 202 5.32 9.97 -6.48
N ASP A 203 4.55 10.41 -7.47
CA ASP A 203 5.08 10.88 -8.75
C ASP A 203 5.95 12.13 -8.53
N LYS A 204 5.46 13.12 -7.77
CA LYS A 204 6.28 14.27 -7.32
C LYS A 204 7.54 13.84 -6.57
N LEU A 205 7.45 12.83 -5.72
CA LEU A 205 8.60 12.32 -4.96
C LEU A 205 9.63 11.65 -5.87
N ALA A 206 9.18 11.02 -6.96
CA ALA A 206 10.05 10.38 -7.92
C ALA A 206 10.83 11.40 -8.77
N ASP A 207 10.23 12.57 -9.00
CA ASP A 207 10.85 13.69 -9.71
C ASP A 207 11.69 14.60 -8.78
N ALA A 208 11.49 14.52 -7.47
CA ALA A 208 12.18 15.34 -6.48
C ALA A 208 13.68 15.02 -6.37
N SER A 209 14.51 16.06 -6.48
CA SER A 209 15.96 15.98 -6.42
C SER A 209 16.50 16.47 -5.07
N GLY A 210 16.69 15.53 -4.16
CA GLY A 210 17.35 15.77 -2.88
C GLY A 210 16.41 16.22 -1.75
N GLU A 211 16.99 16.42 -0.57
CA GLU A 211 16.23 16.53 0.68
C GLU A 211 15.28 17.75 0.71
N SER A 212 15.66 18.86 0.10
CA SER A 212 14.85 20.10 0.09
C SER A 212 13.52 19.95 -0.64
N GLU A 213 13.46 19.11 -1.67
CA GLU A 213 12.25 18.84 -2.45
C GLU A 213 11.48 17.63 -1.89
N GLN A 214 12.20 16.65 -1.34
CA GLN A 214 11.59 15.45 -0.74
C GLN A 214 10.88 15.76 0.58
N LEU A 215 11.44 16.66 1.40
CA LEU A 215 10.92 16.92 2.74
C LEU A 215 9.49 17.49 2.74
N PRO A 216 9.13 18.51 1.93
CA PRO A 216 7.74 19.01 1.87
C PRO A 216 6.72 17.96 1.44
N ILE A 217 7.13 17.00 0.60
CA ILE A 217 6.26 15.90 0.18
C ILE A 217 6.04 14.92 1.34
N PHE A 218 7.11 14.60 2.09
CA PHE A 218 7.00 13.81 3.33
C PHE A 218 6.21 14.53 4.42
N GLU A 219 6.29 15.84 4.53
CA GLU A 219 5.45 16.66 5.43
C GLU A 219 3.97 16.47 5.09
N THR A 220 3.60 16.59 3.81
CA THR A 220 2.23 16.35 3.36
C THR A 220 1.75 14.94 3.72
N PHE A 221 2.58 13.91 3.50
CA PHE A 221 2.22 12.55 3.92
C PHE A 221 2.03 12.45 5.43
N TYR A 222 2.92 13.03 6.24
CA TYR A 222 2.87 12.93 7.69
C TYR A 222 1.70 13.69 8.33
N GLU A 223 1.26 14.78 7.72
CA GLU A 223 0.07 15.54 8.16
C GLU A 223 -1.24 14.80 7.86
N HIS A 224 -1.26 13.98 6.82
CA HIS A 224 -2.48 13.34 6.30
C HIS A 224 -2.50 11.81 6.44
N MET A 225 -1.54 11.20 7.13
CA MET A 225 -1.48 9.74 7.32
C MET A 225 -1.15 9.39 8.76
N ASN A 226 -1.76 8.32 9.26
CA ASN A 226 -1.40 7.75 10.54
C ASN A 226 -0.09 6.93 10.46
N PRO A 227 0.47 6.46 11.60
CA PRO A 227 1.70 5.68 11.62
C PRO A 227 1.67 4.41 10.76
N GLU A 228 0.53 3.72 10.67
CA GLU A 228 0.38 2.50 9.88
C GLU A 228 0.39 2.79 8.37
N GLU A 229 -0.32 3.84 7.94
CA GLU A 229 -0.34 4.33 6.56
C GLU A 229 1.07 4.74 6.10
N LEU A 230 1.78 5.52 6.92
CA LEU A 230 3.18 5.90 6.65
C LEU A 230 4.09 4.68 6.56
N THR A 231 3.83 3.66 7.37
CA THR A 231 4.60 2.41 7.31
C THR A 231 4.39 1.68 5.98
N TRP A 232 3.14 1.60 5.50
CA TRP A 232 2.84 1.05 4.17
C TRP A 232 3.42 1.90 3.03
N LEU A 233 3.35 3.22 3.14
CA LEU A 233 3.97 4.15 2.20
C LEU A 233 5.48 3.92 2.09
N ILE A 234 6.18 3.79 3.23
CA ILE A 234 7.63 3.50 3.25
C ILE A 234 7.93 2.16 2.58
N ARG A 235 7.10 1.13 2.79
CA ARG A 235 7.25 -0.16 2.09
C ARG A 235 7.07 -0.03 0.58
N ILE A 236 6.13 0.81 0.13
CA ILE A 236 5.89 1.10 -1.28
C ILE A 236 7.09 1.82 -1.89
N ILE A 237 7.60 2.87 -1.23
CA ILE A 237 8.76 3.65 -1.68
C ILE A 237 10.00 2.76 -1.81
N LEU A 238 10.26 1.92 -0.82
CA LEU A 238 11.39 0.99 -0.83
C LEU A 238 11.16 -0.24 -1.72
N LYS A 239 9.96 -0.40 -2.31
CA LYS A 239 9.52 -1.57 -3.06
C LYS A 239 9.64 -2.88 -2.26
N GLN A 240 9.48 -2.81 -0.94
CA GLN A 240 9.63 -3.92 0.02
C GLN A 240 8.25 -4.33 0.58
N MET A 241 7.35 -4.77 -0.30
CA MET A 241 6.02 -5.23 0.08
C MET A 241 6.09 -6.61 0.75
N LYS A 242 5.70 -6.69 2.02
CA LYS A 242 5.73 -7.94 2.82
C LYS A 242 4.39 -8.70 2.82
N ILE A 243 3.57 -8.55 1.78
CA ILE A 243 2.20 -9.09 1.75
C ILE A 243 2.12 -10.56 1.30
N GLY A 244 3.24 -11.23 1.01
CA GLY A 244 3.28 -12.63 0.58
C GLY A 244 2.50 -12.93 -0.72
N ALA A 245 2.03 -11.89 -1.42
CA ALA A 245 1.38 -11.97 -2.71
C ALA A 245 2.47 -11.99 -3.77
N THR A 246 2.75 -13.16 -4.33
CA THR A 246 3.56 -13.26 -5.54
C THR A 246 2.68 -12.92 -6.75
N TYR A 247 3.27 -12.38 -7.82
CA TYR A 247 2.61 -12.09 -9.10
C TYR A 247 1.73 -13.26 -9.61
N ALA A 248 2.11 -14.50 -9.32
CA ALA A 248 1.34 -15.71 -9.63
C ALA A 248 -0.10 -15.70 -9.09
N GLY A 249 -0.36 -15.09 -7.92
CA GLY A 249 -1.70 -14.97 -7.35
C GLY A 249 -2.63 -14.02 -8.13
N PHE A 250 -2.05 -13.05 -8.86
CA PHE A 250 -2.79 -12.16 -9.75
C PHE A 250 -3.01 -12.81 -11.13
N ALA A 251 -1.97 -13.45 -11.68
CA ALA A 251 -2.01 -14.11 -13.00
C ALA A 251 -2.94 -15.34 -13.05
N GLY A 252 -3.19 -15.99 -11.90
CA GLY A 252 -4.15 -17.10 -11.77
C GLY A 252 -5.61 -16.65 -11.67
N SER A 253 -5.88 -15.34 -11.52
CA SER A 253 -7.21 -14.79 -11.73
C SER A 253 -7.37 -14.52 -13.22
N SER A 254 -8.47 -14.96 -13.83
CA SER A 254 -8.77 -14.82 -15.26
C SER A 254 -8.84 -13.38 -15.81
N THR A 255 -8.32 -12.40 -15.07
CA THR A 255 -8.28 -10.98 -15.39
C THR A 255 -7.12 -10.60 -16.33
N THR A 256 -6.09 -11.43 -16.47
CA THR A 256 -4.96 -11.14 -17.38
C THR A 256 -5.18 -11.56 -18.83
N ARG A 257 -6.27 -12.27 -19.17
CA ARG A 257 -6.49 -12.80 -20.53
C ARG A 257 -7.21 -11.84 -21.50
N LYS A 258 -7.30 -10.55 -21.18
CA LYS A 258 -7.93 -9.52 -22.04
C LYS A 258 -7.04 -8.29 -22.28
N PHE A 259 -5.73 -8.45 -22.14
CA PHE A 259 -4.74 -7.39 -22.44
C PHE A 259 -3.69 -7.85 -23.46
N ASP A 260 -4.00 -8.88 -24.24
CA ASP A 260 -3.37 -9.15 -25.55
C ASP A 260 -4.43 -8.91 -26.63
#